data_AF-A0A4Y2AN16-F1
#
_entry.id   AF-A0A4Y2AN16-F1
#
_cell.length_a   1.000
_cell.length_b   1.000
_cell.length_c   1.000
_cell.angle_alpha   90.00
_cell.angle_beta   90.00
_cell.angle_gamma   90.00
#
_symmetry.space_group_name_H-M   'P 1'
#
loop_
_entity.id
_entity.type
_entity.pdbx_description
1 polymer ?
#
loop_
_entity_poly.entity_id
_entity_poly.type
_entity_poly.pdbx_seq_one_letter_code
_entity_poly.pdbx_strand_id
1 'polypeptide(L)'
;MQGRERPENRPDIVVRVFKMKLSELLDDLIKRKVFGCVTSYIYVIEFQKPHCHILLTLDSSSKIRTKDDIDKFVSAELPNINVNRRLFEIVTKCMVHGPCGIINPNAPCMKDGECSKQFPKAFREETEENVNGYPVYKRRCIESVRVGKHYIDNRWIVPYNPWLSKKYNAHINVEVCASVKSVKYLYKYVYKGHDAASITLKNDDIVNHDEILNFLDGRYVTAPEAMWRLKGQENEAVERASIKDTTLTAWFKLNLIDEEAHEYYYADIPQYYVFDKPSTKWQKRQRGGQQVIGRMPVISVQDSERFYLRMLLLRKTGVISFNDLKTIDGTMCETFQEACKVLGLLDGDQHWHDTLLEAARMQMPCYLRILFAIICGFGEVENIPDLWTQHKQSLSEDFVHRYSEETGPFYALAELNELLKSYGLNLRKVNLPSVDLQCDLFRLSYDAIEEQSKANTNIEKLNSEQ
;
A
#
# COMPACT_ATOMS: atom_id res chain seq x y z
N MET A 1 -7.57 -25.35 38.19
CA MET A 1 -8.07 -25.45 36.80
C MET A 1 -7.12 -24.65 35.91
N GLN A 2 -6.14 -25.30 35.28
CA GLN A 2 -5.33 -24.65 34.24
C GLN A 2 -6.22 -24.48 33.01
N GLY A 3 -6.69 -23.25 32.76
CA GLY A 3 -7.44 -22.94 31.55
C GLY A 3 -6.57 -23.24 30.32
N ARG A 4 -7.12 -23.94 29.32
CA ARG A 4 -6.45 -24.11 28.04
C ARG A 4 -6.17 -22.72 27.45
N GLU A 5 -4.89 -22.33 27.38
CA GLU A 5 -4.49 -21.12 26.66
C GLU A 5 -5.00 -21.22 25.22
N ARG A 6 -5.69 -20.18 24.76
CA ARG A 6 -6.14 -20.10 23.37
C ARG A 6 -5.01 -19.56 22.49
N PRO A 7 -4.91 -19.97 21.21
CA PRO A 7 -3.84 -19.51 20.31
C PRO A 7 -3.73 -17.98 20.22
N GLU A 8 -4.85 -17.27 20.34
CA GLU A 8 -4.89 -15.80 20.27
C GLU A 8 -4.12 -15.14 21.42
N ASN A 9 -3.95 -15.85 22.54
CA ASN A 9 -3.20 -15.36 23.70
C ASN A 9 -1.69 -15.63 23.60
N ARG A 10 -1.23 -16.33 22.56
CA ARG A 10 0.17 -16.71 22.33
C ARG A 10 0.67 -16.27 20.96
N PRO A 11 0.68 -14.94 20.68
CA PRO A 11 1.11 -14.41 19.40
C PRO A 11 2.56 -14.81 19.08
N ASP A 12 3.41 -15.00 20.09
CA ASP A 12 4.78 -15.50 19.97
C ASP A 12 4.84 -16.89 19.30
N ILE A 13 4.01 -17.84 19.74
CA ILE A 13 3.96 -19.19 19.17
C ILE A 13 3.30 -19.16 17.79
N VAL A 14 2.15 -18.49 17.67
CA VAL A 14 1.38 -18.44 16.42
C VAL A 14 2.24 -17.89 15.30
N VAL A 15 2.95 -16.78 15.53
CA VAL A 15 3.82 -16.13 14.56
C VAL A 15 5.02 -17.01 14.19
N ARG A 16 5.65 -17.67 15.17
CA ARG A 16 6.78 -18.59 14.90
C ARG A 16 6.35 -19.75 14.02
N VAL A 17 5.25 -20.41 14.35
CA VAL A 17 4.71 -21.53 13.55
C VAL A 17 4.28 -21.05 12.17
N PHE A 18 3.59 -19.91 12.08
CA PHE A 18 3.20 -19.31 10.81
C PHE A 18 4.40 -19.02 9.92
N LYS A 19 5.45 -18.41 10.48
CA LYS A 19 6.71 -18.11 9.77
C LYS A 19 7.41 -19.36 9.24
N MET A 20 7.50 -20.41 10.07
CA MET A 20 8.09 -21.68 9.65
C MET A 20 7.30 -22.30 8.49
N LYS A 21 5.97 -22.34 8.59
CA LYS A 21 5.10 -22.86 7.53
C LYS A 21 5.19 -22.02 6.26
N LEU A 22 5.18 -20.69 6.37
CA LEU A 22 5.28 -19.79 5.22
C LEU A 22 6.63 -19.93 4.51
N SER A 23 7.73 -20.04 5.27
CA SER A 23 9.06 -20.25 4.68
C SER A 23 9.13 -21.56 3.89
N GLU A 24 8.64 -22.67 4.45
CA GLU A 24 8.63 -23.96 3.77
C GLU A 24 7.64 -23.97 2.58
N LEU A 25 6.53 -23.24 2.68
CA LEU A 25 5.57 -23.05 1.59
C LEU A 25 6.21 -22.29 0.43
N LEU A 26 6.94 -21.20 0.69
CA LEU A 26 7.67 -20.49 -0.35
C LEU A 26 8.73 -21.38 -1.02
N ASP A 27 9.44 -22.20 -0.24
CA ASP A 27 10.41 -23.15 -0.79
C ASP A 27 9.74 -24.21 -1.67
N ASP A 28 8.57 -24.71 -1.29
CA ASP A 28 7.79 -25.62 -2.14
C ASP A 28 7.34 -24.99 -3.45
N LEU A 29 6.80 -23.77 -3.37
CA LEU A 29 6.26 -23.06 -4.52
C LEU A 29 7.37 -22.65 -5.50
N ILE A 30 8.50 -22.16 -4.99
CA ILE A 30 9.55 -21.52 -5.78
C ILE A 30 10.69 -22.49 -6.11
N LYS A 31 11.23 -23.20 -5.11
CA LYS A 31 12.40 -24.07 -5.29
C LYS A 31 12.00 -25.45 -5.76
N ARG A 32 10.97 -26.04 -5.15
CA ARG A 32 10.47 -27.39 -5.50
C ARG A 32 9.43 -27.37 -6.63
N LYS A 33 9.05 -26.18 -7.11
CA LYS A 33 8.27 -25.96 -8.33
C LYS A 33 6.95 -26.74 -8.33
N VAL A 34 6.22 -26.71 -7.21
CA VAL A 34 4.94 -27.44 -7.06
C VAL A 34 3.93 -27.11 -8.16
N PHE A 35 3.89 -25.85 -8.62
CA PHE A 35 3.06 -25.40 -9.75
C PHE A 35 3.84 -25.24 -11.05
N GLY A 36 5.10 -25.68 -11.10
CA GLY A 36 6.04 -25.40 -12.18
C GLY A 36 6.99 -24.24 -11.86
N CYS A 37 7.64 -23.72 -12.89
CA CYS A 37 8.70 -22.72 -12.76
C CYS A 37 8.11 -21.32 -12.56
N VAL A 38 8.50 -20.66 -11.47
CA VAL A 38 8.05 -19.32 -11.07
C VAL A 38 9.05 -18.28 -11.58
N THR A 39 8.59 -17.31 -12.38
CA THR A 39 9.42 -16.19 -12.88
C THR A 39 9.45 -15.02 -11.89
N SER A 40 8.32 -14.74 -11.25
CA SER A 40 8.22 -13.72 -10.20
C SER A 40 7.11 -14.10 -9.22
N TYR A 41 7.23 -13.60 -7.99
CA TYR A 41 6.19 -13.75 -6.99
C TYR A 41 6.15 -12.52 -6.08
N ILE A 42 4.97 -12.25 -5.55
CA ILE A 42 4.73 -11.20 -4.55
C ILE A 42 3.91 -11.83 -3.44
N TYR A 43 4.18 -11.48 -2.19
CA TYR A 43 3.32 -11.86 -1.09
C TYR A 43 3.19 -10.75 -0.04
N VAL A 44 2.07 -10.74 0.64
CA VAL A 44 1.73 -9.80 1.72
C VAL A 44 1.28 -10.60 2.92
N ILE A 45 1.67 -10.17 4.12
CA ILE A 45 1.25 -10.77 5.39
C ILE A 45 0.36 -9.78 6.12
N GLU A 46 -0.83 -10.23 6.51
CA GLU A 46 -1.75 -9.50 7.39
C GLU A 46 -1.62 -10.05 8.82
N PHE A 47 -1.37 -9.17 9.78
CA PHE A 47 -1.04 -9.58 11.16
C PHE A 47 -2.22 -9.53 12.14
N GLN A 48 -3.38 -9.01 11.72
CA GLN A 48 -4.63 -9.06 12.51
C GLN A 48 -5.02 -10.51 12.83
N LYS A 49 -4.88 -11.39 11.82
CA LYS A 49 -4.85 -12.86 11.94
C LYS A 49 -3.77 -13.33 10.97
N PRO A 50 -2.61 -13.87 11.41
CA PRO A 50 -1.49 -14.19 10.53
C PRO A 50 -1.93 -14.95 9.28
N HIS A 51 -2.02 -14.20 8.18
CA HIS A 51 -2.56 -14.63 6.90
C HIS A 51 -1.64 -14.12 5.80
N CYS A 52 -1.48 -14.89 4.74
CA CYS A 52 -0.62 -14.51 3.65
C CYS A 52 -1.34 -14.63 2.31
N HIS A 53 -1.31 -13.56 1.54
CA HIS A 53 -1.68 -13.58 0.12
C HIS A 53 -0.40 -13.75 -0.69
N ILE A 54 -0.36 -14.76 -1.56
CA ILE A 54 0.79 -15.06 -2.43
C ILE A 54 0.30 -15.05 -3.88
N LEU A 55 0.97 -14.26 -4.73
CA LEU A 55 0.79 -14.26 -6.18
C LEU A 55 2.03 -14.85 -6.84
N LEU A 56 1.82 -15.83 -7.72
CA LEU A 56 2.87 -16.46 -8.52
C LEU A 56 2.67 -16.14 -9.99
N THR A 57 3.74 -15.68 -10.66
CA THR A 57 3.82 -15.61 -12.11
C THR A 57 4.62 -16.80 -12.60
N LEU A 58 4.00 -17.67 -13.38
CA LEU A 58 4.64 -18.86 -13.94
C LEU A 58 5.31 -18.54 -15.29
N ASP A 59 6.39 -19.25 -15.61
CA ASP A 59 7.01 -19.16 -16.93
C ASP A 59 6.09 -19.72 -18.03
N SER A 60 6.40 -19.40 -19.28
CA SER A 60 5.51 -19.71 -20.41
C SER A 60 5.22 -21.21 -20.57
N SER A 61 6.16 -22.09 -20.22
CA SER A 61 6.01 -23.55 -20.28
C SER A 61 5.25 -24.13 -19.09
N SER A 62 5.21 -23.43 -17.95
CA SER A 62 4.49 -23.85 -16.75
C SER A 62 3.10 -23.21 -16.62
N LYS A 63 2.67 -22.37 -17.58
CA LYS A 63 1.36 -21.72 -17.54
C LYS A 63 0.23 -22.75 -17.53
N ILE A 64 -0.64 -22.64 -16.52
CA ILE A 64 -1.91 -23.37 -16.43
C ILE A 64 -2.89 -22.73 -17.42
N ARG A 65 -3.22 -23.41 -18.52
CA ARG A 65 -4.02 -22.83 -19.61
C ARG A 65 -5.33 -23.56 -19.84
N THR A 66 -5.33 -24.87 -19.64
CA THR A 66 -6.47 -25.73 -19.96
C THR A 66 -7.22 -26.14 -18.70
N LYS A 67 -8.48 -26.58 -18.85
CA LYS A 67 -9.25 -27.22 -17.76
C LYS A 67 -8.51 -28.40 -17.11
N ASP A 68 -7.77 -29.18 -17.89
CA ASP A 68 -7.01 -30.33 -17.39
C ASP A 68 -5.80 -29.89 -16.56
N ASP A 69 -5.12 -28.80 -16.97
CA ASP A 69 -4.06 -28.20 -16.16
C ASP A 69 -4.62 -27.67 -14.84
N ILE A 70 -5.79 -27.04 -14.85
CA ILE A 70 -6.45 -26.53 -13.65
C ILE A 70 -6.77 -27.68 -12.71
N ASP A 71 -7.46 -28.70 -13.19
CA ASP A 71 -7.91 -29.85 -12.40
C ASP A 71 -6.74 -30.69 -11.86
N LYS A 72 -5.56 -30.63 -12.50
CA LYS A 72 -4.32 -31.22 -12.00
C LYS A 72 -3.84 -30.57 -10.70
N PHE A 73 -4.04 -29.26 -10.55
CA PHE A 73 -3.48 -28.48 -9.44
C PHE A 73 -4.52 -28.00 -8.42
N VAL A 74 -5.77 -27.80 -8.83
CA VAL A 74 -6.81 -27.22 -7.98
C VAL A 74 -8.03 -28.14 -8.01
N SER A 75 -8.56 -28.43 -6.82
CA SER A 75 -9.82 -29.13 -6.64
C SER A 75 -10.76 -28.28 -5.81
N ALA A 76 -12.05 -28.34 -6.14
CA ALA A 76 -13.13 -27.79 -5.33
C ALA A 76 -14.12 -28.91 -4.91
N GLU A 77 -13.62 -30.15 -4.77
CA GLU A 77 -14.41 -31.32 -4.41
C GLU A 77 -13.94 -31.94 -3.09
N LEU A 78 -14.85 -32.60 -2.38
CA LEU A 78 -14.53 -33.46 -1.25
C LEU A 78 -13.69 -34.65 -1.75
N PRO A 79 -12.53 -34.94 -1.12
CA PRO A 79 -11.76 -36.14 -1.42
C PRO A 79 -12.57 -37.40 -1.15
N ASN A 80 -12.30 -38.49 -1.87
CA ASN A 80 -12.89 -39.77 -1.52
C ASN A 80 -12.30 -40.28 -0.19
N ILE A 81 -13.15 -40.45 0.82
CA ILE A 81 -12.75 -40.87 2.18
C ILE A 81 -12.05 -42.24 2.20
N ASN A 82 -12.46 -43.16 1.32
CA ASN A 82 -11.90 -44.51 1.23
C ASN A 82 -10.54 -44.52 0.52
N VAL A 83 -10.24 -43.50 -0.29
CA VAL A 83 -8.97 -43.38 -1.02
C VAL A 83 -7.95 -42.56 -0.22
N ASN A 84 -8.37 -41.44 0.38
CA ASN A 84 -7.45 -40.55 1.09
C ASN A 84 -8.15 -39.89 2.28
N ARG A 85 -8.42 -40.70 3.30
CA ARG A 85 -9.03 -40.28 4.57
C ARG A 85 -8.37 -39.05 5.19
N ARG A 86 -7.03 -38.99 5.20
CA ARG A 86 -6.31 -37.83 5.78
C ARG A 86 -6.61 -36.54 5.05
N LEU A 87 -6.64 -36.54 3.71
CA LEU A 87 -6.98 -35.33 2.96
C LEU A 87 -8.45 -34.97 3.17
N PHE A 88 -9.34 -35.96 3.21
CA PHE A 88 -10.75 -35.73 3.49
C PHE A 88 -10.97 -35.05 4.85
N GLU A 89 -10.31 -35.52 5.91
CA GLU A 89 -10.36 -34.92 7.25
C GLU A 89 -9.82 -33.47 7.25
N ILE A 90 -8.77 -33.19 6.47
CA ILE A 90 -8.21 -31.83 6.33
C ILE A 90 -9.17 -30.92 5.57
N VAL A 91 -9.70 -31.36 4.43
CA VAL A 91 -10.61 -30.57 3.60
C VAL A 91 -11.90 -30.28 4.35
N THR A 92 -12.49 -31.27 5.00
CA THR A 92 -13.71 -31.08 5.81
C THR A 92 -13.50 -30.16 7.01
N LYS A 93 -12.28 -30.10 7.57
CA LYS A 93 -11.94 -29.20 8.67
C LYS A 93 -11.57 -27.79 8.21
N CYS A 94 -10.82 -27.66 7.13
CA CYS A 94 -10.10 -26.44 6.79
C CYS A 94 -10.48 -25.82 5.44
N MET A 95 -11.17 -26.52 4.55
CA MET A 95 -11.50 -26.03 3.19
C MET A 95 -13.01 -26.01 2.92
N VAL A 96 -13.83 -26.10 3.97
CA VAL A 96 -15.28 -25.94 3.88
C VAL A 96 -15.62 -24.49 4.18
N HIS A 97 -16.30 -23.83 3.24
CA HIS A 97 -16.93 -22.54 3.53
C HIS A 97 -17.97 -22.75 4.62
N GLY A 98 -17.89 -21.93 5.68
CA GLY A 98 -18.83 -22.03 6.79
C GLY A 98 -20.28 -21.93 6.30
N PRO A 99 -21.24 -22.64 6.94
CA PRO A 99 -22.64 -22.50 6.59
C PRO A 99 -23.04 -21.03 6.61
N CYS A 100 -23.73 -20.60 5.56
CA CYS A 100 -24.21 -19.24 5.34
C CYS A 100 -25.56 -19.30 4.60
N GLY A 101 -26.12 -18.15 4.24
CA GLY A 101 -27.42 -18.07 3.59
C GLY A 101 -28.52 -18.41 4.57
N ILE A 102 -29.52 -19.17 4.11
CA ILE A 102 -30.66 -19.60 4.93
C ILE A 102 -30.21 -20.44 6.14
N ILE A 103 -29.12 -21.20 6.01
CA ILE A 103 -28.60 -22.08 7.07
C ILE A 103 -27.99 -21.26 8.22
N ASN A 104 -27.39 -20.11 7.90
CA ASN A 104 -26.83 -19.19 8.89
C ASN A 104 -26.81 -17.75 8.34
N PRO A 105 -27.91 -17.00 8.54
CA PRO A 105 -28.02 -15.63 8.03
C PRO A 105 -27.02 -14.67 8.67
N ASN A 106 -26.50 -15.00 9.85
CA ASN A 106 -25.57 -14.18 10.62
C ASN A 106 -24.10 -14.52 10.35
N ALA A 107 -23.79 -15.33 9.33
CA ALA A 107 -22.40 -15.64 9.02
C ALA A 107 -21.65 -14.36 8.58
N PRO A 108 -20.37 -14.15 8.94
CA PRO A 108 -19.62 -12.93 8.59
C PRO A 108 -19.49 -12.65 7.09
N CYS A 109 -19.77 -13.65 6.25
CA CYS A 109 -19.77 -13.51 4.80
C CYS A 109 -21.11 -13.02 4.22
N MET A 110 -22.18 -13.00 5.02
CA MET A 110 -23.54 -12.62 4.59
C MET A 110 -23.66 -11.11 4.50
N LYS A 111 -24.20 -10.65 3.37
CA LYS A 111 -24.42 -9.25 3.05
C LYS A 111 -25.67 -9.12 2.20
N ASP A 112 -26.58 -8.26 2.63
CA ASP A 112 -27.86 -8.02 1.96
C ASP A 112 -28.65 -9.30 1.66
N GLY A 113 -28.60 -10.25 2.61
CA GLY A 113 -29.29 -11.54 2.50
C GLY A 113 -28.59 -12.57 1.61
N GLU A 114 -27.46 -12.24 0.97
CA GLU A 114 -26.68 -13.14 0.12
C GLU A 114 -25.26 -13.37 0.65
N CYS A 115 -24.65 -14.50 0.29
CA CYS A 115 -23.25 -14.74 0.60
C CYS A 115 -22.36 -13.89 -0.32
N SER A 116 -21.52 -13.03 0.24
CA SER A 116 -20.54 -12.22 -0.52
C SER A 116 -19.53 -13.03 -1.33
N LYS A 117 -19.37 -14.33 -1.01
CA LYS A 117 -18.52 -15.29 -1.74
C LYS A 117 -19.34 -16.18 -2.69
N GLN A 118 -20.65 -15.96 -2.78
CA GLN A 118 -21.62 -16.68 -3.62
C GLN A 118 -21.63 -18.18 -3.33
N PHE A 119 -21.66 -18.54 -2.04
CA PHE A 119 -21.91 -19.90 -1.59
C PHE A 119 -23.39 -20.10 -1.26
N PRO A 120 -23.97 -21.29 -1.49
CA PRO A 120 -23.34 -22.44 -2.16
C PRO A 120 -23.11 -22.20 -3.66
N LYS A 121 -22.01 -22.72 -4.20
CA LYS A 121 -21.71 -22.65 -5.65
C LYS A 121 -22.62 -23.60 -6.43
N ALA A 122 -22.75 -23.41 -7.74
CA ALA A 122 -23.47 -24.36 -8.59
C ALA A 122 -22.69 -25.67 -8.75
N PHE A 123 -23.40 -26.79 -8.93
CA PHE A 123 -22.79 -28.04 -9.38
C PHE A 123 -22.33 -27.90 -10.84
N ARG A 124 -21.21 -28.54 -11.16
CA ARG A 124 -20.59 -28.55 -12.48
C ARG A 124 -19.87 -29.88 -12.69
N GLU A 125 -20.17 -30.55 -13.80
CA GLU A 125 -19.52 -31.83 -14.14
C GLU A 125 -18.07 -31.66 -14.60
N GLU A 126 -17.74 -30.51 -15.18
CA GLU A 126 -16.40 -30.17 -15.67
C GLU A 126 -16.02 -28.74 -15.27
N THR A 127 -14.70 -28.46 -15.26
CA THR A 127 -14.18 -27.11 -15.07
C THR A 127 -14.37 -26.29 -16.34
N GLU A 128 -14.93 -25.09 -16.20
CA GLU A 128 -15.11 -24.14 -17.29
C GLU A 128 -14.04 -23.05 -17.25
N GLU A 129 -13.45 -22.80 -18.41
CA GLU A 129 -12.40 -21.81 -18.56
C GLU A 129 -12.97 -20.38 -18.52
N ASN A 130 -12.38 -19.55 -17.66
CA ASN A 130 -12.35 -18.10 -17.78
C ASN A 130 -13.71 -17.37 -17.84
N VAL A 131 -14.52 -17.53 -16.80
CA VAL A 131 -15.68 -16.65 -16.56
C VAL A 131 -15.19 -15.44 -15.75
N ASN A 132 -14.97 -14.30 -16.40
CA ASN A 132 -14.55 -13.05 -15.76
C ASN A 132 -13.18 -13.08 -15.04
N GLY A 133 -12.24 -13.93 -15.49
CA GLY A 133 -10.85 -13.92 -15.03
C GLY A 133 -10.47 -14.97 -13.99
N TYR A 134 -11.43 -15.78 -13.54
CA TYR A 134 -11.24 -16.97 -12.72
C TYR A 134 -11.98 -18.16 -13.37
N PRO A 135 -11.45 -19.39 -13.29
CA PRO A 135 -12.18 -20.58 -13.70
C PRO A 135 -13.40 -20.85 -12.83
N VAL A 136 -14.40 -21.50 -13.40
CA VAL A 136 -15.48 -22.10 -12.63
C VAL A 136 -15.12 -23.58 -12.44
N TYR A 137 -14.65 -23.91 -11.24
CA TYR A 137 -14.17 -25.27 -10.94
C TYR A 137 -15.28 -26.31 -10.97
N LYS A 138 -14.92 -27.51 -11.43
CA LYS A 138 -15.70 -28.74 -11.31
C LYS A 138 -16.15 -29.00 -9.87
N ARG A 139 -17.45 -29.30 -9.73
CA ARG A 139 -18.13 -29.61 -8.47
C ARG A 139 -19.23 -30.64 -8.77
N ARG A 140 -18.91 -31.92 -8.81
CA ARG A 140 -19.91 -32.96 -9.12
C ARG A 140 -20.91 -33.12 -8.00
N CYS A 141 -22.14 -33.48 -8.36
CA CYS A 141 -23.15 -33.81 -7.38
C CYS A 141 -22.81 -35.15 -6.72
N ILE A 142 -22.67 -35.14 -5.39
CA ILE A 142 -22.40 -36.34 -4.58
C ILE A 142 -23.34 -36.34 -3.37
N GLU A 143 -23.44 -37.48 -2.69
CA GLU A 143 -24.12 -37.54 -1.40
C GLU A 143 -23.46 -36.59 -0.39
N SER A 144 -24.31 -35.84 0.32
CA SER A 144 -23.82 -34.89 1.32
C SER A 144 -23.17 -35.61 2.50
N VAL A 145 -22.07 -35.05 2.99
CA VAL A 145 -21.36 -35.55 4.16
C VAL A 145 -21.70 -34.69 5.36
N ARG A 146 -21.88 -35.32 6.51
CA ARG A 146 -22.05 -34.62 7.79
C ARG A 146 -20.71 -34.04 8.27
N VAL A 147 -20.62 -32.72 8.37
CA VAL A 147 -19.50 -31.99 8.99
C VAL A 147 -20.04 -31.17 10.15
N GLY A 148 -19.71 -31.62 11.37
CA GLY A 148 -20.28 -31.06 12.60
C GLY A 148 -21.80 -31.27 12.67
N LYS A 149 -22.55 -30.16 12.68
CA LYS A 149 -24.02 -30.15 12.74
C LYS A 149 -24.68 -30.04 11.36
N HIS A 150 -23.91 -29.89 10.29
CA HIS A 150 -24.43 -29.56 8.96
C HIS A 150 -24.09 -30.66 7.96
N TYR A 151 -24.92 -30.78 6.92
CA TYR A 151 -24.66 -31.62 5.77
C TYR A 151 -24.08 -30.74 4.65
N ILE A 152 -22.90 -31.10 4.17
CA ILE A 152 -22.18 -30.34 3.15
C ILE A 152 -21.93 -31.23 1.93
N ASP A 153 -21.84 -30.60 0.77
CA ASP A 153 -21.46 -31.23 -0.49
C ASP A 153 -20.41 -30.38 -1.21
N ASN A 154 -20.07 -30.75 -2.44
CA ASN A 154 -19.06 -30.05 -3.25
C ASN A 154 -19.36 -28.57 -3.50
N ARG A 155 -20.57 -28.07 -3.29
CA ARG A 155 -20.90 -26.64 -3.46
C ARG A 155 -20.29 -25.75 -2.39
N TRP A 156 -19.89 -26.33 -1.26
CA TRP A 156 -19.36 -25.62 -0.09
C TRP A 156 -17.83 -25.63 0.00
N ILE A 157 -17.16 -26.33 -0.91
CA ILE A 157 -15.71 -26.51 -0.84
C ILE A 157 -15.00 -25.30 -1.44
N VAL A 158 -14.10 -24.69 -0.69
CA VAL A 158 -13.19 -23.64 -1.14
C VAL A 158 -12.10 -24.29 -2.01
N PRO A 159 -11.77 -23.75 -3.21
CA PRO A 159 -10.74 -24.31 -4.06
C PRO A 159 -9.40 -24.49 -3.34
N TYR A 160 -8.77 -25.64 -3.51
CA TYR A 160 -7.55 -26.00 -2.79
C TYR A 160 -6.62 -26.83 -3.66
N ASN A 161 -5.32 -26.79 -3.36
CA ASN A 161 -4.39 -27.78 -3.87
C ASN A 161 -4.33 -28.97 -2.89
N PRO A 162 -4.61 -30.21 -3.35
CA PRO A 162 -4.60 -31.41 -2.49
C PRO A 162 -3.27 -31.65 -1.76
N TRP A 163 -2.15 -31.43 -2.45
CA TRP A 163 -0.82 -31.68 -1.90
C TRP A 163 -0.45 -30.65 -0.83
N LEU A 164 -0.64 -29.36 -1.11
CA LEU A 164 -0.39 -28.28 -0.15
C LEU A 164 -1.26 -28.43 1.10
N SER A 165 -2.55 -28.68 0.92
CA SER A 165 -3.48 -28.87 2.06
C SER A 165 -3.02 -30.03 2.95
N LYS A 166 -2.63 -31.16 2.34
CA LYS A 166 -2.14 -32.35 3.08
C LYS A 166 -0.82 -32.10 3.80
N LYS A 167 0.13 -31.38 3.17
CA LYS A 167 1.44 -31.07 3.73
C LYS A 167 1.35 -30.10 4.91
N TYR A 168 0.57 -29.03 4.77
CA TYR A 168 0.54 -27.94 5.75
C TYR A 168 -0.56 -28.06 6.81
N ASN A 169 -1.57 -28.93 6.58
CA ASN A 169 -2.73 -29.09 7.46
C ASN A 169 -3.30 -27.72 7.87
N ALA A 170 -3.62 -26.91 6.86
CA ALA A 170 -4.02 -25.51 7.00
C ALA A 170 -5.04 -25.14 5.92
N HIS A 171 -5.79 -24.06 6.15
CA HIS A 171 -6.66 -23.47 5.15
C HIS A 171 -5.80 -22.76 4.08
N ILE A 172 -5.64 -23.38 2.91
CA ILE A 172 -4.87 -22.84 1.78
C ILE A 172 -5.80 -22.78 0.56
N ASN A 173 -6.43 -21.62 0.36
CA ASN A 173 -7.20 -21.36 -0.85
C ASN A 173 -6.24 -21.17 -2.03
N VAL A 174 -6.46 -21.89 -3.13
CA VAL A 174 -5.66 -21.77 -4.36
C VAL A 174 -6.58 -21.45 -5.50
N GLU A 175 -6.33 -20.31 -6.13
CA GLU A 175 -7.11 -19.81 -7.27
C GLU A 175 -6.21 -19.66 -8.49
N VAL A 176 -6.66 -20.15 -9.64
CA VAL A 176 -6.00 -19.87 -10.93
C VAL A 176 -6.56 -18.57 -11.47
N CYS A 177 -5.70 -17.59 -11.73
CA CYS A 177 -6.09 -16.29 -12.26
C CYS A 177 -5.53 -16.09 -13.67
N ALA A 178 -6.42 -15.94 -14.65
CA ALA A 178 -6.06 -15.85 -16.08
C ALA A 178 -6.24 -14.42 -16.66
N SER A 179 -6.68 -13.43 -15.87
CA SER A 179 -6.94 -12.07 -16.35
C SER A 179 -6.25 -10.96 -15.57
N VAL A 180 -6.09 -9.81 -16.23
CA VAL A 180 -5.58 -8.55 -15.65
C VAL A 180 -6.48 -8.01 -14.52
N LYS A 181 -7.78 -8.32 -14.51
CA LYS A 181 -8.71 -7.93 -13.43
C LYS A 181 -8.31 -8.57 -12.09
N SER A 182 -7.84 -9.82 -12.13
CA SER A 182 -7.34 -10.54 -10.95
C SER A 182 -6.04 -9.92 -10.42
N VAL A 183 -5.18 -9.43 -11.33
CA VAL A 183 -3.93 -8.73 -10.98
C VAL A 183 -4.21 -7.40 -10.26
N LYS A 184 -5.20 -6.61 -10.70
CA LYS A 184 -5.62 -5.37 -10.00
C LYS A 184 -6.11 -5.64 -8.57
N TYR A 185 -6.87 -6.71 -8.37
CA TYR A 185 -7.34 -7.15 -7.04
C TYR A 185 -6.17 -7.47 -6.11
N LEU A 186 -5.11 -8.10 -6.62
CA LEU A 186 -3.92 -8.45 -5.84
C LEU A 186 -3.06 -7.21 -5.53
N TYR A 187 -2.92 -6.27 -6.46
CA TYR A 187 -2.25 -4.99 -6.19
C TYR A 187 -2.91 -4.19 -5.07
N LYS A 188 -4.24 -4.29 -4.89
CA LYS A 188 -4.93 -3.70 -3.72
C LYS A 188 -4.35 -4.20 -2.39
N TYR A 189 -4.06 -5.49 -2.26
CA TYR A 189 -3.47 -6.04 -1.03
C TYR A 189 -1.97 -5.73 -0.91
N VAL A 190 -1.25 -5.62 -2.03
CA VAL A 190 0.16 -5.24 -2.07
C VAL A 190 0.37 -3.77 -1.69
N TYR A 191 -0.55 -2.88 -2.06
CA TYR A 191 -0.49 -1.45 -1.75
C TYR A 191 -1.39 -1.04 -0.58
N LYS A 192 -2.03 -1.97 0.13
CA LYS A 192 -2.75 -1.63 1.35
C LYS A 192 -1.71 -1.15 2.37
N GLY A 193 -1.79 0.14 2.70
CA GLY A 193 -0.94 0.76 3.71
C GLY A 193 -1.12 0.11 5.08
N HIS A 194 -0.20 0.41 5.99
CA HIS A 194 -0.30 -0.10 7.36
C HIS A 194 -1.48 0.54 8.09
N ASP A 195 -2.10 -0.22 8.99
CA ASP A 195 -3.12 0.31 9.87
C ASP A 195 -2.52 1.49 10.66
N ALA A 196 -3.18 2.64 10.59
CA ALA A 196 -2.80 3.86 11.28
C ALA A 196 -3.87 4.20 12.32
N ALA A 197 -3.45 4.69 13.47
CA ALA A 197 -4.32 5.17 14.52
C ALA A 197 -3.98 6.63 14.78
N SER A 198 -5.00 7.50 14.75
CA SER A 198 -4.88 8.88 15.20
C SER A 198 -5.26 8.94 16.67
N ILE A 199 -4.35 9.37 17.53
CA ILE A 199 -4.53 9.42 18.98
C ILE A 199 -4.73 10.86 19.42
N THR A 200 -5.84 11.16 20.10
CA THR A 200 -6.05 12.49 20.68
C THR A 200 -5.48 12.58 22.10
N LEU A 201 -4.47 13.42 22.33
CA LEU A 201 -3.96 13.74 23.66
C LEU A 201 -4.78 14.91 24.24
N LYS A 202 -5.30 14.76 25.46
CA LYS A 202 -5.96 15.84 26.20
C LYS A 202 -5.08 16.25 27.38
N ASN A 203 -4.72 17.53 27.45
CA ASN A 203 -4.17 18.14 28.66
C ASN A 203 -5.25 18.97 29.37
N ASP A 204 -5.23 18.95 30.70
CA ASP A 204 -6.14 19.56 31.68
C ASP A 204 -6.90 20.81 31.22
N ASP A 205 -8.25 20.76 31.33
CA ASP A 205 -9.31 21.80 31.41
C ASP A 205 -9.16 23.18 30.72
N ILE A 206 -8.15 23.39 29.88
CA ILE A 206 -7.98 24.57 29.02
C ILE A 206 -8.10 24.08 27.59
N VAL A 207 -9.15 24.54 26.90
CA VAL A 207 -9.37 24.21 25.49
C VAL A 207 -8.33 24.96 24.65
N ASN A 208 -7.18 24.33 24.43
CA ASN A 208 -6.23 24.75 23.41
C ASN A 208 -6.65 24.11 22.07
N HIS A 209 -7.22 24.92 21.17
CA HIS A 209 -7.64 24.54 19.81
C HIS A 209 -6.43 24.42 18.86
N ASP A 210 -5.40 23.69 19.26
CA ASP A 210 -4.27 23.35 18.40
C ASP A 210 -4.44 21.89 17.93
N GLU A 211 -4.94 21.71 16.70
CA GLU A 211 -5.14 20.41 16.07
C GLU A 211 -3.82 19.63 15.88
N ILE A 212 -2.65 20.26 15.97
CA ILE A 212 -1.35 19.63 15.70
C ILE A 212 -0.75 19.01 16.97
N LEU A 213 -0.90 19.68 18.12
CA LEU A 213 -0.40 19.16 19.40
C LEU A 213 -1.29 18.05 19.98
N ASN A 214 -2.55 18.00 19.55
CA ASN A 214 -3.53 17.09 20.12
C ASN A 214 -3.64 15.77 19.35
N PHE A 215 -3.15 15.62 18.12
CA PHE A 215 -3.31 14.39 17.34
C PHE A 215 -1.97 13.75 16.99
N LEU A 216 -1.73 12.54 17.47
CA LEU A 216 -0.56 11.74 17.12
C LEU A 216 -0.97 10.65 16.13
N ASP A 217 -0.58 10.81 14.87
CA ASP A 217 -0.72 9.76 13.86
C ASP A 217 0.34 8.69 14.08
N GLY A 218 -0.07 7.64 14.79
CA GLY A 218 0.74 6.49 15.11
C GLY A 218 0.49 5.37 14.12
N ARG A 219 1.57 4.72 13.67
CA ARG A 219 1.44 3.41 13.02
C ARG A 219 1.01 2.39 14.07
N TYR A 220 -0.12 1.73 13.85
CA TYR A 220 -0.54 0.62 14.69
C TYR A 220 0.30 -0.62 14.35
N VAL A 221 0.91 -1.23 15.37
CA VAL A 221 1.66 -2.49 15.25
C VAL A 221 1.01 -3.50 16.18
N THR A 222 0.34 -4.49 15.58
CA THR A 222 -0.29 -5.58 16.34
C THR A 222 0.76 -6.44 17.05
N ALA A 223 0.35 -7.15 18.12
CA ALA A 223 1.25 -8.07 18.83
C ALA A 223 1.88 -9.14 17.88
N PRO A 224 1.13 -9.75 16.94
CA PRO A 224 1.73 -10.66 15.95
C PRO A 224 2.76 -9.97 15.02
N GLU A 225 2.49 -8.74 14.58
CA GLU A 225 3.44 -7.98 13.75
C GLU A 225 4.72 -7.63 14.52
N ALA A 226 4.59 -7.20 15.77
CA ALA A 226 5.72 -6.94 16.66
C ALA A 226 6.57 -8.21 16.82
N MET A 227 5.97 -9.34 17.19
CA MET A 227 6.67 -10.62 17.34
C MET A 227 7.34 -11.08 16.04
N TRP A 228 6.70 -10.86 14.90
CA TRP A 228 7.26 -11.21 13.58
C TRP A 228 8.55 -10.42 13.29
N ARG A 229 8.55 -9.13 13.61
CA ARG A 229 9.68 -8.21 13.44
C ARG A 229 10.82 -8.51 14.40
N LEU A 230 10.49 -8.80 15.66
CA LEU A 230 11.47 -9.00 16.73
C LEU A 230 12.20 -10.34 16.59
N LYS A 231 11.65 -11.31 15.84
CA LYS A 231 12.29 -12.62 15.58
C LYS A 231 12.75 -13.38 16.84
N GLY A 232 12.17 -13.12 18.03
CA GLY A 232 12.65 -13.68 19.29
C GLY A 232 13.88 -12.97 19.88
N GLN A 233 14.20 -11.76 19.42
CA GLN A 233 15.29 -10.90 19.88
C GLN A 233 14.73 -9.60 20.49
N GLU A 234 13.67 -9.70 21.27
CA GLU A 234 12.92 -8.55 21.79
C GLU A 234 13.83 -7.60 22.59
N ASN A 235 14.63 -8.14 23.50
CA ASN A 235 15.52 -7.36 24.36
C ASN A 235 16.67 -6.71 23.57
N GLU A 236 17.28 -7.45 22.64
CA GLU A 236 18.35 -6.92 21.78
C GLU A 236 17.83 -5.84 20.81
N ALA A 237 16.56 -5.89 20.41
CA ALA A 237 15.97 -4.87 19.55
C ALA A 237 15.78 -3.54 20.28
N VAL A 238 15.33 -3.57 21.54
CA VAL A 238 15.17 -2.38 22.39
C VAL A 238 16.52 -1.72 22.66
N GLU A 239 17.52 -2.51 23.06
CA GLU A 239 18.87 -2.02 23.34
C GLU A 239 19.51 -1.44 22.07
N ARG A 240 19.40 -2.14 20.92
CA ARG A 240 19.87 -1.61 19.63
C ARG A 240 19.20 -0.29 19.27
N ALA A 241 17.89 -0.15 19.44
CA ALA A 241 17.17 1.08 19.09
C ALA A 241 17.64 2.29 19.90
N SER A 242 18.02 2.09 21.17
CA SER A 242 18.51 3.17 22.04
C SER A 242 19.90 3.70 21.68
N ILE A 243 20.68 2.93 20.91
CA ILE A 243 22.08 3.26 20.55
C ILE A 243 22.21 3.60 19.05
N LYS A 244 21.19 3.31 18.25
CA LYS A 244 21.29 3.35 16.78
C LYS A 244 21.30 4.76 16.23
N ASP A 245 22.34 5.10 15.48
CA ASP A 245 22.27 6.25 14.60
C ASP A 245 21.36 5.96 13.40
N THR A 246 20.46 6.90 13.11
CA THR A 246 19.79 7.00 11.81
C THR A 246 20.81 7.35 10.73
N THR A 247 20.44 7.17 9.45
CA THR A 247 21.31 7.57 8.34
C THR A 247 21.64 9.06 8.35
N LEU A 248 20.70 9.90 8.79
CA LEU A 248 20.86 11.35 8.91
C LEU A 248 21.78 11.73 10.08
N THR A 249 21.53 11.21 11.29
CA THR A 249 22.40 11.48 12.45
C THR A 249 23.80 10.89 12.27
N ALA A 250 23.94 9.79 11.54
CA ALA A 250 25.25 9.27 11.15
C ALA A 250 25.95 10.17 10.12
N TRP A 251 25.22 10.87 9.25
CA TRP A 251 25.81 11.85 8.31
C TRP A 251 26.36 13.07 9.06
N PHE A 252 25.65 13.56 10.07
CA PHE A 252 26.18 14.58 10.98
C PHE A 252 27.50 14.16 11.63
N LYS A 253 27.57 12.91 12.11
CA LYS A 253 28.81 12.35 12.67
C LYS A 253 29.90 12.16 11.61
N LEU A 254 29.54 11.82 10.37
CA LEU A 254 30.50 11.73 9.25
C LEU A 254 31.13 13.10 8.98
N ASN A 255 30.33 14.16 8.93
CA ASN A 255 30.83 15.52 8.73
C ASN A 255 31.73 15.99 9.88
N LEU A 256 31.68 15.40 11.08
CA LEU A 256 32.64 15.73 12.14
C LEU A 256 34.03 15.10 11.93
N ILE A 257 34.14 14.05 11.11
CA ILE A 257 35.35 13.22 11.00
C ILE A 257 35.99 13.23 9.61
N ASP A 258 35.24 13.57 8.56
CA ASP A 258 35.69 13.50 7.17
C ASP A 258 35.34 14.80 6.44
N GLU A 259 36.35 15.63 6.19
CA GLU A 259 36.19 16.92 5.52
C GLU A 259 35.68 16.76 4.08
N GLU A 260 35.99 15.64 3.39
CA GLU A 260 35.49 15.40 2.03
C GLU A 260 33.96 15.23 2.01
N ALA A 261 33.35 14.80 3.12
CA ALA A 261 31.89 14.70 3.22
C ALA A 261 31.21 16.09 3.22
N HIS A 262 31.95 17.17 3.51
CA HIS A 262 31.43 18.54 3.48
C HIS A 262 31.10 19.04 2.07
N GLU A 263 31.61 18.38 1.03
CA GLU A 263 31.34 18.75 -0.35
C GLU A 263 29.99 18.24 -0.88
N TYR A 264 29.32 17.35 -0.14
CA TYR A 264 28.14 16.64 -0.62
C TYR A 264 26.87 16.97 0.16
N TYR A 265 25.76 17.13 -0.56
CA TYR A 265 24.43 17.18 0.04
C TYR A 265 24.06 15.83 0.63
N TYR A 266 23.20 15.81 1.65
CA TYR A 266 22.77 14.56 2.28
C TYR A 266 22.19 13.54 1.28
N ALA A 267 21.44 14.03 0.28
CA ALA A 267 20.86 13.19 -0.77
C ALA A 267 21.91 12.50 -1.66
N ASP A 268 23.11 13.08 -1.77
CA ASP A 268 24.18 12.61 -2.64
C ASP A 268 25.22 11.77 -1.91
N ILE A 269 25.24 11.80 -0.57
CA ILE A 269 26.12 10.96 0.26
C ILE A 269 26.14 9.49 -0.17
N PRO A 270 25.01 8.83 -0.50
CA PRO A 270 25.02 7.43 -0.95
C PRO A 270 25.87 7.17 -2.21
N GLN A 271 26.11 8.18 -3.05
CA GLN A 271 26.98 8.07 -4.23
C GLN A 271 28.45 7.88 -3.84
N TYR A 272 28.89 8.51 -2.74
CA TYR A 272 30.30 8.54 -2.30
C TYR A 272 30.55 7.66 -1.07
N TYR A 273 29.52 7.37 -0.29
CA TYR A 273 29.60 6.59 0.94
C TYR A 273 28.57 5.46 0.95
N VAL A 274 28.89 4.39 1.67
CA VAL A 274 28.00 3.26 1.95
C VAL A 274 27.63 3.30 3.42
N PHE A 275 26.33 3.20 3.72
CA PHE A 275 25.87 3.09 5.10
C PHE A 275 26.01 1.64 5.59
N ASP A 276 26.94 1.42 6.52
CA ASP A 276 27.09 0.15 7.21
C ASP A 276 25.99 -0.01 8.26
N LYS A 277 24.99 -0.85 7.95
CA LYS A 277 23.82 -1.04 8.83
C LYS A 277 24.17 -1.63 10.21
N PRO A 278 25.12 -2.57 10.34
CA PRO A 278 25.59 -3.07 11.63
C PRO A 278 26.24 -2.00 12.50
N SER A 279 27.21 -1.23 11.97
CA SER A 279 27.92 -0.23 12.75
C SER A 279 27.23 1.14 12.80
N THR A 280 26.16 1.32 12.02
CA THR A 280 25.39 2.56 11.85
C THR A 280 26.24 3.76 11.44
N LYS A 281 27.22 3.53 10.55
CA LYS A 281 28.17 4.56 10.10
C LYS A 281 28.25 4.60 8.59
N TRP A 282 28.56 5.78 8.07
CA TRP A 282 28.96 5.94 6.67
C TRP A 282 30.43 5.59 6.51
N GLN A 283 30.75 4.87 5.43
CA GLN A 283 32.11 4.50 5.06
C GLN A 283 32.36 4.86 3.60
N LYS A 284 33.58 5.31 3.25
CA LYS A 284 33.92 5.66 1.86
C LYS A 284 33.66 4.50 0.92
N ARG A 285 32.92 4.78 -0.13
CA ARG A 285 32.57 3.80 -1.16
C ARG A 285 33.77 3.55 -2.05
N GLN A 286 34.10 2.28 -2.26
CA GLN A 286 35.24 1.88 -3.08
C GLN A 286 34.90 1.74 -4.58
N ARG A 287 33.64 1.40 -4.93
CA ARG A 287 33.20 1.15 -6.32
C ARG A 287 31.71 1.44 -6.53
N GLY A 288 31.34 1.75 -7.78
CA GLY A 288 29.94 1.77 -8.26
C GLY A 288 29.13 3.01 -7.87
N GLY A 289 29.77 4.10 -7.45
CA GLY A 289 29.07 5.32 -7.00
C GLY A 289 28.12 5.89 -8.05
N GLN A 290 28.57 6.00 -9.31
CA GLN A 290 27.82 6.59 -10.42
C GLN A 290 26.47 5.91 -10.73
N GLN A 291 26.21 4.71 -10.20
CA GLN A 291 24.95 3.98 -10.38
C GLN A 291 24.03 4.04 -9.16
N VAL A 292 24.41 4.78 -8.11
CA VAL A 292 23.68 4.86 -6.84
C VAL A 292 22.92 6.17 -6.77
N ILE A 293 21.60 6.07 -6.60
CA ILE A 293 20.72 7.21 -6.38
C ILE A 293 20.27 7.19 -4.91
N GLY A 294 20.54 8.28 -4.19
CA GLY A 294 20.04 8.46 -2.84
C GLY A 294 18.52 8.64 -2.82
N ARG A 295 17.85 8.01 -1.86
CA ARG A 295 16.40 8.14 -1.69
C ARG A 295 16.11 8.90 -0.40
N MET A 296 15.40 10.01 -0.52
CA MET A 296 14.86 10.74 0.62
C MET A 296 13.36 10.48 0.79
N PRO A 297 12.85 10.36 2.04
CA PRO A 297 11.43 10.13 2.30
C PRO A 297 10.54 11.21 1.70
N VAL A 298 9.50 10.83 0.96
CA VAL A 298 8.47 11.79 0.50
C VAL A 298 7.78 12.38 1.73
N ILE A 299 7.75 13.71 1.81
CA ILE A 299 7.19 14.44 2.95
C ILE A 299 6.09 15.36 2.40
N SER A 300 4.92 15.31 3.04
CA SER A 300 3.80 16.20 2.70
C SER A 300 4.14 17.63 3.10
N VAL A 301 3.70 18.62 2.30
CA VAL A 301 3.78 20.05 2.66
C VAL A 301 3.01 20.37 3.95
N GLN A 302 2.05 19.53 4.33
CA GLN A 302 1.31 19.65 5.59
C GLN A 302 2.14 19.27 6.83
N ASP A 303 3.23 18.50 6.67
CA ASP A 303 4.21 18.21 7.72
C ASP A 303 5.34 19.26 7.64
N SER A 304 4.99 20.50 8.02
CA SER A 304 5.74 21.72 7.72
C SER A 304 7.23 21.62 8.06
N GLU A 305 7.57 21.34 9.32
CA GLU A 305 8.97 21.32 9.77
C GLU A 305 9.79 20.19 9.11
N ARG A 306 9.19 19.03 8.84
CA ARG A 306 9.90 17.97 8.10
C ARG A 306 10.09 18.34 6.63
N PHE A 307 9.12 19.03 6.04
CA PHE A 307 9.22 19.51 4.67
C PHE A 307 10.39 20.49 4.52
N TYR A 308 10.50 21.47 5.42
CA TYR A 308 11.61 22.44 5.40
C TYR A 308 12.95 21.80 5.79
N LEU A 309 12.97 20.84 6.73
CA LEU A 309 14.15 20.02 6.99
C LEU A 309 14.64 19.33 5.69
N ARG A 310 13.73 18.71 4.93
CA ARG A 310 14.07 18.07 3.65
C ARG A 310 14.65 19.07 2.65
N MET A 311 14.08 20.27 2.56
CA MET A 311 14.60 21.33 1.70
C MET A 311 16.04 21.71 2.05
N LEU A 312 16.34 21.92 3.33
CA LEU A 312 17.69 22.26 3.78
C LEU A 312 18.68 21.12 3.50
N LEU A 313 18.28 19.86 3.67
CA LEU A 313 19.13 18.69 3.35
C LEU A 313 19.49 18.57 1.87
N LEU A 314 18.73 19.20 0.98
CA LEU A 314 18.99 19.27 -0.47
C LEU A 314 19.84 20.47 -0.88
N ARG A 315 20.16 21.37 0.05
CA ARG A 315 20.75 22.69 -0.24
C ARG A 315 21.92 23.07 0.66
N LYS A 316 22.11 22.39 1.80
CA LYS A 316 23.24 22.60 2.70
C LYS A 316 24.15 21.38 2.75
N THR A 317 25.45 21.62 2.71
CA THR A 317 26.50 20.61 2.87
C THR A 317 27.28 20.86 4.18
N GLY A 318 28.12 19.91 4.60
CA GLY A 318 28.97 20.08 5.78
C GLY A 318 28.25 20.13 7.13
N VAL A 319 26.97 19.80 7.17
CA VAL A 319 26.12 19.98 8.37
C VAL A 319 26.44 18.94 9.44
N ILE A 320 26.69 19.37 10.68
CA ILE A 320 27.09 18.49 11.80
C ILE A 320 26.00 18.30 12.87
N SER A 321 24.87 19.00 12.77
CA SER A 321 23.73 18.82 13.68
C SER A 321 22.45 19.43 13.12
N PHE A 322 21.31 19.16 13.75
CA PHE A 322 20.06 19.84 13.42
C PHE A 322 20.15 21.36 13.67
N ASN A 323 20.84 21.79 14.73
CA ASN A 323 21.02 23.23 15.01
C ASN A 323 21.89 23.89 13.94
N ASP A 324 22.94 23.21 13.51
CA ASP A 324 23.82 23.67 12.43
C ASP A 324 23.08 23.77 11.09
N LEU A 325 22.12 22.86 10.83
CA LEU A 325 21.25 22.95 9.68
C LEU A 325 20.40 24.23 9.70
N LYS A 326 19.95 24.66 10.89
CA LYS A 326 19.18 25.90 11.11
C LYS A 326 20.04 27.16 11.18
N THR A 327 21.36 27.05 11.25
CA THR A 327 22.25 28.21 11.30
C THR A 327 22.53 28.73 9.89
N ILE A 328 22.10 29.97 9.60
CA ILE A 328 22.36 30.66 8.33
C ILE A 328 23.20 31.90 8.63
N ASP A 329 24.34 32.04 7.95
CA ASP A 329 25.30 33.15 8.14
C ASP A 329 25.69 33.41 9.61
N GLY A 330 25.84 32.34 10.40
CA GLY A 330 26.22 32.40 11.82
C GLY A 330 25.07 32.69 12.79
N THR A 331 23.85 32.88 12.31
CA THR A 331 22.65 33.08 13.14
C THR A 331 21.80 31.82 13.16
N MET A 332 21.51 31.29 14.36
CA MET A 332 20.67 30.09 14.53
C MET A 332 19.19 30.45 14.51
N CYS A 333 18.44 29.92 13.53
CA CYS A 333 16.99 30.05 13.47
C CYS A 333 16.27 29.12 14.46
N GLU A 334 15.05 29.49 14.86
CA GLU A 334 14.21 28.70 15.76
C GLU A 334 13.67 27.44 15.05
N THR A 335 13.23 27.59 13.80
CA THR A 335 12.59 26.53 12.99
C THR A 335 13.34 26.25 11.69
N PHE A 336 13.09 25.10 11.05
CA PHE A 336 13.62 24.83 9.72
C PHE A 336 12.97 25.72 8.67
N GLN A 337 11.69 26.08 8.85
CA GLN A 337 10.99 27.05 8.00
C GLN A 337 11.71 28.40 7.97
N GLU A 338 12.04 28.94 9.14
CA GLU A 338 12.74 30.22 9.25
C GLU A 338 14.11 30.16 8.58
N ALA A 339 14.85 29.07 8.78
CA ALA A 339 16.14 28.87 8.09
C ALA A 339 15.98 28.82 6.57
N CYS A 340 14.95 28.16 6.03
CA CYS A 340 14.63 28.19 4.60
C CYS A 340 14.30 29.61 4.12
N LYS A 341 13.55 30.38 4.91
CA LYS A 341 13.19 31.77 4.59
C LYS A 341 14.43 32.67 4.51
N VAL A 342 15.29 32.64 5.54
CA VAL A 342 16.53 33.43 5.58
C VAL A 342 17.48 33.07 4.44
N LEU A 343 17.49 31.79 4.03
CA LEU A 343 18.28 31.31 2.88
C LEU A 343 17.67 31.71 1.52
N GLY A 344 16.52 32.40 1.50
CA GLY A 344 15.81 32.78 0.28
C GLY A 344 15.19 31.61 -0.47
N LEU A 345 15.02 30.44 0.17
CA LEU A 345 14.40 29.27 -0.45
C LEU A 345 12.88 29.38 -0.56
N LEU A 346 12.29 30.32 0.18
CA LEU A 346 10.85 30.59 0.22
C LEU A 346 10.49 31.95 -0.41
N ASP A 347 11.48 32.68 -0.92
CA ASP A 347 11.25 33.99 -1.52
C ASP A 347 10.89 33.82 -3.00
N GLY A 348 9.74 34.37 -3.39
CA GLY A 348 9.22 34.28 -4.75
C GLY A 348 8.67 32.91 -5.15
N ASP A 349 8.16 32.84 -6.38
CA ASP A 349 7.44 31.65 -6.86
C ASP A 349 8.33 30.54 -7.42
N GLN A 350 9.66 30.72 -7.48
CA GLN A 350 10.58 29.83 -8.22
C GLN A 350 10.46 28.36 -7.78
N HIS A 351 10.37 28.09 -6.48
CA HIS A 351 10.19 26.74 -5.96
C HIS A 351 8.86 26.08 -6.41
N TRP A 352 7.80 26.85 -6.60
CA TRP A 352 6.53 26.37 -7.16
C TRP A 352 6.67 26.06 -8.64
N HIS A 353 7.43 26.87 -9.39
CA HIS A 353 7.76 26.57 -10.79
C HIS A 353 8.58 25.29 -10.90
N ASP A 354 9.65 25.14 -10.12
CA ASP A 354 10.50 23.94 -10.12
C ASP A 354 9.70 22.69 -9.77
N THR A 355 8.81 22.78 -8.77
CA THR A 355 7.93 21.69 -8.34
C THR A 355 6.99 21.25 -9.47
N LEU A 356 6.35 22.20 -10.17
CA LEU A 356 5.44 21.89 -11.28
C LEU A 356 6.20 21.35 -12.50
N LEU A 357 7.40 21.85 -12.79
CA LEU A 357 8.25 21.34 -13.88
C LEU A 357 8.71 19.91 -13.63
N GLU A 358 9.11 19.59 -12.39
CA GLU A 358 9.49 18.22 -12.02
C GLU A 358 8.29 17.27 -12.14
N ALA A 359 7.14 17.67 -11.58
CA ALA A 359 5.93 16.87 -11.64
C ALA A 359 5.47 16.62 -13.09
N ALA A 360 5.58 17.63 -13.97
CA ALA A 360 5.18 17.53 -15.37
C ALA A 360 5.96 16.47 -16.16
N ARG A 361 7.16 16.08 -15.70
CA ARG A 361 7.95 15.01 -16.34
C ARG A 361 7.45 13.59 -16.03
N MET A 362 6.63 13.43 -14.98
CA MET A 362 6.30 12.10 -14.43
C MET A 362 4.80 11.87 -14.21
N GLN A 363 4.00 12.93 -14.12
CA GLN A 363 2.59 12.87 -13.74
C GLN A 363 1.65 13.21 -14.90
N MET A 364 0.43 12.69 -14.85
CA MET A 364 -0.61 13.05 -15.81
C MET A 364 -1.17 14.46 -15.53
N PRO A 365 -1.67 15.19 -16.54
CA PRO A 365 -2.21 16.54 -16.39
C PRO A 365 -3.26 16.71 -15.28
N CYS A 366 -4.11 15.71 -15.04
CA CYS A 366 -5.08 15.73 -13.94
C CYS A 366 -4.41 15.80 -12.55
N TYR A 367 -3.32 15.07 -12.33
CA TYR A 367 -2.54 15.14 -11.09
C TYR A 367 -1.77 16.46 -10.96
N LEU A 368 -1.31 17.02 -12.09
CA LEU A 368 -0.70 18.36 -12.10
C LEU A 368 -1.71 19.42 -11.65
N ARG A 369 -2.98 19.32 -12.07
CA ARG A 369 -4.05 20.24 -11.63
C ARG A 369 -4.37 20.09 -10.14
N ILE A 370 -4.35 18.87 -9.60
CA ILE A 370 -4.47 18.65 -8.14
C ILE A 370 -3.30 19.31 -7.40
N LEU A 371 -2.07 19.10 -7.86
CA LEU A 371 -0.87 19.70 -7.27
C LEU A 371 -0.92 21.23 -7.33
N PHE A 372 -1.32 21.80 -8.46
CA PHE A 372 -1.51 23.23 -8.62
C PHE A 372 -2.51 23.79 -7.61
N ALA A 373 -3.65 23.12 -7.40
CA ALA A 373 -4.64 23.54 -6.41
C ALA A 373 -4.10 23.47 -4.96
N ILE A 374 -3.30 22.46 -4.63
CA ILE A 374 -2.59 22.36 -3.33
C ILE A 374 -1.61 23.53 -3.16
N ILE A 375 -0.83 23.84 -4.20
CA ILE A 375 0.12 24.97 -4.20
C ILE A 375 -0.65 26.29 -4.00
N CYS A 376 -1.79 26.51 -4.66
CA CYS A 376 -2.58 27.72 -4.41
C CYS A 376 -3.20 27.76 -3.00
N GLY A 377 -3.59 26.60 -2.45
CA GLY A 377 -4.25 26.50 -1.15
C GLY A 377 -3.31 26.66 0.04
N PHE A 378 -2.08 26.17 -0.08
CA PHE A 378 -1.12 26.10 1.02
C PHE A 378 0.24 26.73 0.70
N GLY A 379 0.60 26.85 -0.57
CA GLY A 379 1.80 27.54 -0.99
C GLY A 379 1.58 29.04 -0.89
N GLU A 380 2.51 29.74 -0.25
CA GLU A 380 2.57 31.19 -0.24
C GLU A 380 3.03 31.66 -1.64
N VAL A 381 2.15 31.52 -2.66
CA VAL A 381 2.42 31.93 -4.05
C VAL A 381 2.16 33.43 -4.19
N GLU A 382 3.16 34.17 -4.66
CA GLU A 382 3.08 35.62 -4.89
C GLU A 382 2.23 35.95 -6.14
N ASN A 383 2.40 35.17 -7.22
CA ASN A 383 1.80 35.44 -8.54
C ASN A 383 1.25 34.16 -9.18
N ILE A 384 0.10 33.71 -8.67
CA ILE A 384 -0.66 32.58 -9.25
C ILE A 384 -0.98 32.74 -10.76
N PRO A 385 -1.32 33.94 -11.27
CA PRO A 385 -1.51 34.15 -12.71
C PRO A 385 -0.28 33.83 -13.57
N ASP A 386 0.92 34.18 -13.11
CA ASP A 386 2.16 33.83 -13.80
C ASP A 386 2.43 32.32 -13.74
N LEU A 387 2.26 31.72 -12.54
CA LEU A 387 2.38 30.28 -12.34
C LEU A 387 1.47 29.49 -13.28
N TRP A 388 0.20 29.90 -13.41
CA TRP A 388 -0.71 29.32 -14.40
C TRP A 388 -0.20 29.53 -15.82
N THR A 389 0.20 30.75 -16.18
CA THR A 389 0.61 31.08 -17.54
C THR A 389 1.80 30.26 -18.01
N GLN A 390 2.77 30.02 -17.13
CA GLN A 390 3.96 29.22 -17.42
C GLN A 390 3.66 27.71 -17.52
N HIS A 391 2.70 27.20 -16.73
CA HIS A 391 2.45 25.75 -16.65
C HIS A 391 1.16 25.28 -17.35
N LYS A 392 0.36 26.19 -17.93
CA LYS A 392 -0.95 25.86 -18.52
C LYS A 392 -0.89 24.78 -19.60
N GLN A 393 0.21 24.72 -20.38
CA GLN A 393 0.35 23.73 -21.44
C GLN A 393 0.37 22.32 -20.86
N SER A 394 1.25 22.07 -19.88
CA SER A 394 1.32 20.80 -19.15
C SER A 394 0.04 20.50 -18.36
N LEU A 395 -0.55 21.53 -17.75
CA LEU A 395 -1.79 21.41 -16.98
C LEU A 395 -3.03 21.14 -17.85
N SER A 396 -2.97 21.33 -19.17
CA SER A 396 -4.13 21.17 -20.07
C SER A 396 -3.91 20.16 -21.19
N GLU A 397 -2.76 19.47 -21.22
CA GLU A 397 -2.38 18.57 -22.32
C GLU A 397 -3.45 17.52 -22.65
N ASP A 398 -4.08 16.91 -21.64
CA ASP A 398 -5.17 15.93 -21.81
C ASP A 398 -6.43 16.53 -22.46
N PHE A 399 -6.75 17.78 -22.13
CA PHE A 399 -7.86 18.52 -22.72
C PHE A 399 -7.52 19.08 -24.10
N VAL A 400 -6.28 19.51 -24.32
CA VAL A 400 -5.79 19.92 -25.64
C VAL A 400 -5.87 18.75 -26.62
N HIS A 401 -5.45 17.55 -26.19
CA HIS A 401 -5.58 16.33 -26.99
C HIS A 401 -7.03 15.95 -27.31
N ARG A 402 -7.96 16.21 -26.39
CA ARG A 402 -9.38 15.87 -26.56
C ARG A 402 -10.16 16.90 -27.37
N TYR A 403 -9.82 18.17 -27.22
CA TYR A 403 -10.52 19.30 -27.79
C TYR A 403 -9.59 20.05 -28.76
N SER A 404 -9.01 21.18 -28.34
CA SER A 404 -8.05 21.94 -29.13
C SER A 404 -7.10 22.74 -28.23
N GLU A 405 -6.02 23.28 -28.79
CA GLU A 405 -5.10 24.19 -28.07
C GLU A 405 -5.82 25.45 -27.56
N GLU A 406 -6.83 25.94 -28.29
CA GLU A 406 -7.61 27.11 -27.90
C GLU A 406 -8.58 26.79 -26.75
N THR A 407 -9.22 25.62 -26.77
CA THR A 407 -10.30 25.29 -25.83
C THR A 407 -9.83 24.50 -24.61
N GLY A 408 -8.76 23.72 -24.74
CA GLY A 408 -8.22 22.84 -23.70
C GLY A 408 -7.89 23.56 -22.38
N PRO A 409 -7.20 24.73 -22.39
CA PRO A 409 -6.93 25.49 -21.18
C PRO A 409 -8.18 25.94 -20.42
N PHE A 410 -9.30 26.20 -21.09
CA PHE A 410 -10.55 26.58 -20.43
C PHE A 410 -11.17 25.40 -19.67
N TYR A 411 -11.10 24.18 -20.22
CA TYR A 411 -11.52 22.97 -19.51
C TYR A 411 -10.61 22.67 -18.30
N ALA A 412 -9.31 22.89 -18.43
CA ALA A 412 -8.38 22.79 -17.31
C ALA A 412 -8.70 23.78 -16.18
N LEU A 413 -9.01 25.04 -16.53
CA LEU A 413 -9.45 26.06 -15.55
C LEU A 413 -10.78 25.68 -14.89
N ALA A 414 -11.73 25.13 -15.64
CA ALA A 414 -13.01 24.68 -15.09
C ALA A 414 -12.83 23.55 -14.07
N GLU A 415 -11.95 22.58 -14.34
CA GLU A 415 -11.63 21.52 -13.37
C GLU A 415 -10.84 22.06 -12.17
N LEU A 416 -9.87 22.95 -12.39
CA LEU A 416 -9.13 23.62 -11.31
C LEU A 416 -10.05 24.42 -10.39
N ASN A 417 -11.09 25.07 -10.91
CA ASN A 417 -12.05 25.80 -10.10
C ASN A 417 -12.76 24.90 -9.09
N GLU A 418 -13.08 23.65 -9.46
CA GLU A 418 -13.67 22.67 -8.54
C GLU A 418 -12.66 22.20 -7.49
N LEU A 419 -11.41 21.94 -7.89
CA LEU A 419 -10.34 21.54 -6.96
C LEU A 419 -10.04 22.64 -5.93
N LEU A 420 -9.98 23.90 -6.35
CA LEU A 420 -9.70 25.05 -5.49
C LEU A 420 -10.76 25.27 -4.40
N LYS A 421 -12.03 24.87 -4.65
CA LYS A 421 -13.10 24.97 -3.64
C LYS A 421 -12.79 24.18 -2.38
N SER A 422 -12.07 23.06 -2.50
CA SER A 422 -11.66 22.25 -1.34
C SER A 422 -10.72 22.99 -0.38
N TYR A 423 -10.09 24.07 -0.84
CA TYR A 423 -9.21 24.95 -0.07
C TYR A 423 -9.87 26.32 0.23
N GLY A 424 -11.18 26.46 0.03
CA GLY A 424 -11.90 27.72 0.21
C GLY A 424 -11.55 28.79 -0.83
N LEU A 425 -10.87 28.41 -1.92
CA LEU A 425 -10.47 29.26 -3.04
C LEU A 425 -11.42 29.09 -4.24
N ASN A 426 -11.26 29.95 -5.24
CA ASN A 426 -11.89 29.84 -6.56
C ASN A 426 -11.06 30.65 -7.57
N LEU A 427 -11.31 30.50 -8.88
CA LEU A 427 -10.53 31.19 -9.91
C LEU A 427 -10.44 32.70 -9.68
N ARG A 428 -11.52 33.35 -9.21
CA ARG A 428 -11.51 34.80 -8.93
C ARG A 428 -10.61 35.14 -7.73
N LYS A 429 -10.65 34.35 -6.66
CA LYS A 429 -9.80 34.55 -5.47
C LYS A 429 -8.31 34.39 -5.78
N VAL A 430 -7.97 33.56 -6.77
CA VAL A 430 -6.59 33.35 -7.21
C VAL A 430 -6.22 34.16 -8.47
N ASN A 431 -7.05 35.15 -8.85
CA ASN A 431 -6.83 36.03 -10.00
C ASN A 431 -6.67 35.32 -11.36
N LEU A 432 -7.28 34.15 -11.52
CA LEU A 432 -7.30 33.41 -12.79
C LEU A 432 -8.57 33.72 -13.62
N PRO A 433 -8.51 33.55 -14.96
CA PRO A 433 -9.66 33.82 -15.82
C PRO A 433 -10.89 33.03 -15.41
N SER A 434 -12.03 33.70 -15.24
CA SER A 434 -13.30 33.01 -14.99
C SER A 434 -13.73 32.27 -16.24
N VAL A 435 -14.23 31.05 -16.05
CA VAL A 435 -14.73 30.20 -17.14
C VAL A 435 -16.14 29.78 -16.82
N ASP A 436 -17.07 30.02 -17.75
CA ASP A 436 -18.47 29.60 -17.67
C ASP A 436 -18.65 28.32 -18.49
N LEU A 437 -17.94 27.28 -18.09
CA LEU A 437 -18.09 25.94 -18.63
C LEU A 437 -18.63 25.06 -17.50
N GLN A 438 -19.79 24.44 -17.73
CA GLN A 438 -20.21 23.33 -16.89
C GLN A 438 -19.20 22.22 -17.08
N CYS A 439 -18.38 22.03 -16.06
CA CYS A 439 -17.44 20.94 -15.99
C CYS A 439 -18.22 19.65 -15.71
N ASP A 440 -18.91 19.10 -16.72
CA ASP A 440 -19.42 17.70 -16.70
C ASP A 440 -18.26 16.67 -16.74
N LEU A 441 -17.06 17.07 -16.31
CA LEU A 441 -15.80 16.35 -16.45
C LEU A 441 -15.47 15.43 -15.27
N PHE A 442 -16.38 15.30 -14.29
CA PHE A 442 -16.46 14.05 -13.52
C PHE A 442 -16.99 12.87 -14.35
N ARG A 443 -17.08 13.00 -15.68
CA ARG A 443 -17.23 11.90 -16.62
C ARG A 443 -16.11 11.86 -17.67
N LEU A 444 -14.88 11.63 -17.21
CA LEU A 444 -14.31 10.33 -17.58
C LEU A 444 -15.21 9.30 -16.92
N SER A 445 -16.19 8.73 -17.64
CA SER A 445 -16.94 7.65 -17.01
C SER A 445 -15.94 6.48 -16.76
N TYR A 446 -15.44 6.10 -15.58
CA TYR A 446 -15.91 6.23 -14.19
C TYR A 446 -17.25 6.92 -14.06
N ASP A 447 -18.25 6.25 -14.61
CA ASP A 447 -19.63 6.66 -14.36
C ASP A 447 -19.76 6.54 -12.86
N ALA A 448 -19.62 7.65 -12.14
CA ALA A 448 -19.62 7.62 -10.69
C ALA A 448 -20.96 7.09 -10.19
N ILE A 449 -22.05 7.13 -10.97
CA ILE A 449 -23.31 6.49 -10.60
C ILE A 449 -23.26 4.99 -10.89
N GLU A 450 -22.62 4.52 -11.97
CA GLU A 450 -22.41 3.10 -12.26
C GLU A 450 -21.33 2.46 -11.38
N GLU A 451 -20.27 3.18 -11.05
CA GLU A 451 -19.15 2.77 -10.23
C GLU A 451 -19.40 3.07 -8.76
N GLN A 452 -20.25 4.03 -8.39
CA GLN A 452 -20.86 4.09 -7.07
C GLN A 452 -22.06 3.17 -6.98
N SER A 453 -22.74 2.79 -8.06
CA SER A 453 -23.70 1.68 -8.03
C SER A 453 -22.96 0.36 -7.89
N LYS A 454 -21.85 0.13 -8.59
CA LYS A 454 -20.97 -1.03 -8.42
C LYS A 454 -20.21 -0.96 -7.13
N ALA A 455 -19.74 0.21 -6.68
CA ALA A 455 -19.09 0.36 -5.39
C ALA A 455 -20.12 0.26 -4.27
N ASN A 456 -21.34 0.78 -4.37
CA ASN A 456 -22.41 0.54 -3.40
C ASN A 456 -22.81 -0.93 -3.42
N THR A 457 -22.99 -1.57 -4.57
CA THR A 457 -23.20 -3.03 -4.73
C THR A 457 -21.98 -3.84 -4.24
N ASN A 458 -20.78 -3.27 -4.23
CA ASN A 458 -19.55 -3.89 -3.74
C ASN A 458 -19.20 -3.50 -2.29
N ILE A 459 -19.79 -2.44 -1.75
CA ILE A 459 -19.73 -1.88 -0.38
C ILE A 459 -20.77 -2.58 0.47
N GLU A 460 -21.95 -2.80 -0.09
CA GLU A 460 -22.90 -3.85 0.27
C GLU A 460 -22.17 -5.19 0.26
N LYS A 461 -21.24 -5.46 -0.66
CA LYS A 461 -20.32 -6.62 -0.59
C LYS A 461 -19.02 -6.38 0.22
N LEU A 462 -18.86 -5.31 0.99
CA LEU A 462 -17.77 -5.06 1.95
C LEU A 462 -18.31 -5.31 3.37
N ASN A 463 -17.53 -6.01 4.19
CA ASN A 463 -18.02 -6.47 5.49
C ASN A 463 -18.23 -5.21 6.35
N SER A 464 -19.32 -5.15 7.10
CA SER A 464 -19.45 -4.29 8.28
C SER A 464 -18.56 -4.76 9.46
N GLU A 465 -17.78 -5.83 9.27
CA GLU A 465 -16.78 -6.35 10.20
C GLU A 465 -15.36 -6.31 9.58
N GLN A 466 -14.89 -5.10 9.27
CA GLN A 466 -13.51 -4.71 9.54
C GLN A 466 -13.54 -3.54 10.53
#